data_AF-M3Y124-F1
#
_entry.id   AF-M3Y124-F1
#
_cell.length_a   1.000
_cell.length_b   1.000
_cell.length_c   1.000
_cell.angle_alpha   90.00
_cell.angle_beta   90.00
_cell.angle_gamma   90.00
#
_symmetry.space_group_name_H-M   'P 1'
#
loop_
_entity.id
_entity.type
_entity.pdbx_description
1 polymer ?
#
loop_
_entity_poly.entity_id
_entity_poly.type
_entity_poly.pdbx_seq_one_letter_code
_entity_poly.pdbx_strand_id
1 'polypeptide(L)'
;MLLLVLLLLLPLSDPWAVHGHPLYMRLPPSILQALSAHGTRALQAAQRSAQWTVNRVAMEIRHRLHECSGCANHTIPCPGAGRPRPPAPLLQDPAEPGPCGERRPSSVNVTRAHGRIVGGSAAPPGAWPWLVRLQLGGQPLCGGVLVAASWVLTAAHCFAGYVGPQALDQPTPPVRGVTLL
;
A
#
# COMPACT_ATOMS: atom_id res chain seq x y z
N MET A 1 -26.48 26.65 -35.95
CA MET A 1 -25.47 26.52 -34.87
C MET A 1 -26.08 25.94 -33.59
N LEU A 2 -27.21 26.46 -33.07
CA LEU A 2 -27.86 25.93 -31.86
C LEU A 2 -28.35 24.47 -31.99
N LEU A 3 -28.89 24.09 -33.15
CA LEU A 3 -29.38 22.72 -33.41
C LEU A 3 -28.24 21.68 -33.46
N LEU A 4 -27.05 22.09 -33.92
CA LEU A 4 -25.87 21.24 -33.99
C LEU A 4 -25.28 20.98 -32.59
N VAL A 5 -25.36 21.98 -31.71
CA VAL A 5 -24.95 21.87 -30.30
C VAL A 5 -25.93 21.01 -29.52
N LEU A 6 -27.24 21.07 -29.82
CA LEU A 6 -28.26 20.22 -29.17
C LEU A 6 -28.11 18.74 -29.55
N LEU A 7 -27.69 18.44 -30.79
CA LEU A 7 -27.41 17.08 -31.26
C LEU A 7 -26.13 16.47 -30.64
N LEU A 8 -25.17 17.30 -30.23
CA LEU A 8 -23.96 16.87 -29.51
C LEU A 8 -24.21 16.61 -28.00
N LEU A 9 -25.34 17.07 -27.46
CA LEU A 9 -25.70 16.94 -26.05
C LEU A 9 -26.76 15.86 -25.78
N LEU A 10 -27.33 15.25 -26.83
CA LEU A 10 -28.19 14.08 -26.68
C LEU A 10 -27.30 12.83 -26.52
N PRO A 11 -27.45 12.03 -25.44
CA PRO A 11 -26.65 10.84 -25.26
C PRO A 11 -27.02 9.86 -26.36
N LEU A 12 -26.09 9.60 -27.28
CA LEU A 12 -26.21 8.46 -28.18
C LEU A 12 -26.28 7.20 -27.30
N SER A 13 -27.44 6.57 -27.25
CA SER A 13 -27.57 5.23 -26.69
C SER A 13 -26.75 4.29 -27.57
N ASP A 14 -25.53 3.96 -27.13
CA ASP A 14 -24.65 3.03 -27.83
C ASP A 14 -25.33 1.66 -28.00
N PRO A 15 -25.50 1.15 -29.25
CA PRO A 15 -26.16 -0.15 -29.49
C PRO A 15 -25.29 -1.37 -29.16
N TRP A 16 -24.03 -1.19 -28.73
CA TRP A 16 -23.06 -2.27 -28.55
C TRP A 16 -22.93 -2.78 -27.11
N ALA A 17 -23.96 -2.61 -26.29
CA ALA A 17 -24.02 -3.15 -24.92
C ALA A 17 -24.51 -4.61 -24.86
N VAL A 18 -24.25 -5.42 -25.89
CA VAL A 18 -24.68 -6.82 -25.90
C VAL A 18 -23.48 -7.71 -26.22
N HIS A 19 -23.28 -8.71 -25.35
CA HIS A 19 -22.35 -9.85 -25.41
C HIS A 19 -21.03 -9.72 -24.60
N GLY A 20 -21.18 -9.58 -23.27
CA GLY A 20 -20.16 -9.93 -22.28
C GLY A 20 -20.81 -10.20 -20.91
N HIS A 21 -20.50 -11.34 -20.29
CA HIS A 21 -21.19 -11.89 -19.10
C HIS A 21 -21.24 -10.96 -17.84
N PRO A 22 -22.27 -11.10 -16.98
CA PRO A 22 -22.63 -10.13 -15.95
C PRO A 22 -21.97 -10.45 -14.60
N LEU A 23 -20.70 -10.11 -14.40
CA LEU A 23 -20.08 -10.11 -13.05
C LEU A 23 -19.21 -8.90 -12.78
N TYR A 24 -19.50 -7.77 -13.40
CA TYR A 24 -19.18 -6.47 -12.80
C TYR A 24 -20.46 -5.94 -12.17
N MET A 25 -20.66 -6.19 -10.87
CA MET A 25 -21.54 -5.36 -10.07
C MET A 25 -21.04 -3.93 -10.26
N ARG A 26 -21.74 -3.12 -11.05
CA ARG A 26 -21.56 -1.67 -11.04
C ARG A 26 -22.06 -1.23 -9.68
N LEU A 27 -21.13 -1.08 -8.73
CA LEU A 27 -21.47 -0.68 -7.36
C LEU A 27 -22.32 0.60 -7.44
N PRO A 28 -23.45 0.68 -6.71
CA PRO A 28 -24.25 1.88 -6.70
C PRO A 28 -23.39 3.09 -6.30
N PRO A 29 -23.67 4.30 -6.83
CA PRO A 29 -22.88 5.49 -6.58
C PRO A 29 -22.63 5.78 -5.09
N SER A 30 -23.59 5.45 -4.24
CA SER A 30 -23.47 5.55 -2.78
C SER A 30 -22.36 4.68 -2.18
N ILE A 31 -22.18 3.46 -2.70
CA ILE A 31 -21.11 2.56 -2.24
C ILE A 31 -19.75 3.03 -2.77
N LEU A 32 -19.68 3.50 -4.02
CA LEU A 32 -18.44 4.09 -4.55
C LEU A 32 -18.02 5.33 -3.76
N GLN A 33 -18.97 6.19 -3.40
CA GLN A 33 -18.73 7.38 -2.59
C GLN A 33 -18.38 7.04 -1.15
N ALA A 34 -18.99 5.99 -0.59
CA ALA A 34 -18.58 5.47 0.72
C ALA A 34 -17.14 4.92 0.66
N LEU A 35 -16.79 4.11 -0.34
CA LEU A 35 -15.44 3.56 -0.48
C LEU A 35 -14.39 4.64 -0.71
N SER A 36 -14.68 5.67 -1.52
CA SER A 36 -13.78 6.81 -1.71
C SER A 36 -13.60 7.60 -0.40
N ALA A 37 -14.67 7.86 0.34
CA ALA A 37 -14.63 8.57 1.62
C ALA A 37 -13.93 7.78 2.75
N HIS A 38 -13.96 6.44 2.71
CA HIS A 38 -13.18 5.62 3.63
C HIS A 38 -11.71 5.57 3.21
N GLY A 39 -11.42 5.51 1.91
CA GLY A 39 -10.06 5.57 1.36
C GLY A 39 -9.35 6.87 1.72
N THR A 40 -10.03 8.02 1.63
CA THR A 40 -9.47 9.32 2.03
C THR A 40 -9.19 9.38 3.53
N ARG A 41 -10.08 8.82 4.37
CA ARG A 41 -9.85 8.75 5.82
C ARG A 41 -8.65 7.86 6.18
N ALA A 42 -8.51 6.71 5.52
CA ALA A 42 -7.35 5.83 5.71
C ALA A 42 -6.04 6.51 5.29
N LEU A 43 -6.03 7.16 4.12
CA LEU A 43 -4.88 7.93 3.65
C LEU A 43 -4.53 9.09 4.61
N GLN A 44 -5.54 9.83 5.08
CA GLN A 44 -5.35 10.94 6.00
C GLN A 44 -4.83 10.46 7.37
N ALA A 45 -5.30 9.30 7.86
CA ALA A 45 -4.78 8.69 9.08
C ALA A 45 -3.32 8.25 8.91
N ALA A 46 -2.97 7.66 7.76
CA ALA A 46 -1.58 7.30 7.43
C ALA A 46 -0.67 8.54 7.37
N GLN A 47 -1.11 9.63 6.73
CA GLN A 47 -0.37 10.89 6.67
C GLN A 47 -0.14 11.51 8.06
N ARG A 48 -1.18 11.56 8.91
CA ARG A 48 -1.02 12.06 10.29
C ARG A 48 -0.05 11.20 11.10
N SER A 49 -0.12 9.87 10.93
CA SER A 49 0.79 8.94 11.59
C SER A 49 2.24 9.16 11.15
N ALA A 50 2.47 9.31 9.84
CA ALA A 50 3.79 9.63 9.30
C ALA A 50 4.31 10.97 9.84
N GLN A 51 3.48 12.01 9.85
CA GLN A 51 3.86 13.33 10.33
C GLN A 51 4.18 13.36 11.83
N TRP A 52 3.47 12.57 12.64
CA TRP A 52 3.78 12.42 14.06
C TRP A 52 5.16 11.80 14.28
N THR A 53 5.52 10.74 13.52
CA THR A 53 6.84 10.10 13.61
C THR A 53 7.95 11.08 13.27
N VAL A 54 7.78 11.85 12.19
CA VAL A 54 8.76 12.89 11.78
C VAL A 54 8.90 13.95 12.87
N ASN A 55 7.80 14.47 13.40
CA ASN A 55 7.85 15.49 14.45
C ASN A 55 8.50 14.98 15.73
N ARG A 56 8.26 13.71 16.10
CA ARG A 56 8.92 13.08 17.25
C ARG A 56 10.43 13.00 17.07
N VAL A 57 10.90 12.53 15.90
CA VAL A 57 12.33 12.44 15.61
C VAL A 57 12.96 13.84 15.55
N ALA A 58 12.27 14.81 14.93
CA ALA A 58 12.72 16.20 14.89
C ALA A 58 12.84 16.82 16.30
N MET A 59 11.93 16.48 17.22
CA MET A 59 11.99 16.91 18.62
C MET A 59 13.19 16.29 19.34
N GLU A 60 13.43 14.98 19.16
CA GLU A 60 14.60 14.30 19.74
C GLU A 60 15.91 14.89 19.22
N ILE A 61 16.04 15.09 17.90
CA ILE A 61 17.23 15.71 17.30
C ILE A 61 17.43 17.12 17.86
N ARG A 62 16.37 17.92 17.96
CA ARG A 62 16.46 19.27 18.53
C ARG A 62 16.91 19.26 19.99
N HIS A 63 16.42 18.31 20.78
CA HIS A 63 16.87 18.11 22.16
C HIS A 63 18.38 17.81 22.22
N ARG A 64 18.86 16.86 21.40
CA ARG A 64 20.29 16.53 21.29
C ARG A 64 21.14 17.72 20.81
N LEU A 65 20.61 18.54 19.90
CA LEU A 65 21.31 19.76 19.45
C LEU A 65 21.38 20.83 20.54
N HIS A 66 20.36 20.97 21.39
CA HIS A 66 20.41 21.88 22.53
C HIS A 66 21.46 21.44 23.56
N GLU A 67 21.58 20.14 23.84
CA GLU A 67 22.68 19.58 24.66
C GLU A 67 24.06 19.95 24.07
N CYS A 68 24.19 19.98 22.74
CA CYS A 68 25.43 20.38 22.07
C CYS A 68 25.68 21.91 22.04
N SER A 69 24.63 22.74 22.01
CA SER A 69 24.77 24.21 21.87
C SER A 69 25.47 24.88 23.05
N GLY A 70 25.46 24.26 24.25
CA GLY A 70 26.13 24.78 25.44
C GLY A 70 27.65 24.84 25.32
N CYS A 71 28.23 24.07 24.38
CA CYS A 71 29.68 24.01 24.21
C CYS A 71 30.18 24.84 23.01
N ALA A 72 29.29 25.26 22.12
CA ALA A 72 29.63 26.08 20.94
C ALA A 72 30.16 27.47 21.31
N ASN A 73 29.78 27.99 22.48
CA ASN A 73 30.28 29.26 23.03
C ASN A 73 31.48 29.09 23.98
N HIS A 74 32.10 27.89 24.04
CA HIS A 74 33.29 27.60 24.85
C HIS A 74 33.15 27.84 26.37
N THR A 75 31.92 28.03 26.87
CA THR A 75 31.65 28.26 28.30
C THR A 75 31.67 26.98 29.13
N ILE A 76 31.53 25.79 28.52
CA ILE A 76 31.58 24.48 29.17
C ILE A 76 32.36 23.49 28.27
N PRO A 77 33.20 22.58 28.81
CA PRO A 77 33.87 21.53 28.03
C PRO A 77 32.88 20.56 27.38
N CYS A 78 33.06 20.25 26.08
CA CYS A 78 32.24 19.27 25.36
C CYS A 78 32.36 17.87 25.98
N PRO A 79 31.27 17.22 26.43
CA PRO A 79 31.33 15.81 26.76
C PRO A 79 31.58 15.00 25.47
N GLY A 80 32.76 14.37 25.37
CA GLY A 80 33.08 13.47 24.25
C GLY A 80 34.10 13.99 23.23
N ALA A 81 34.85 15.06 23.51
CA ALA A 81 36.05 15.39 22.74
C ALA A 81 37.06 14.23 22.84
N GLY A 82 37.06 13.34 21.85
CA GLY A 82 37.86 12.10 21.83
C GLY A 82 37.08 10.80 21.71
N ARG A 83 35.73 10.82 21.74
CA ARG A 83 34.95 9.62 21.40
C ARG A 83 34.89 9.49 19.87
N PRO A 84 35.16 8.29 19.31
CA PRO A 84 34.91 8.06 17.89
C PRO A 84 33.45 8.39 17.59
N ARG A 85 33.22 9.10 16.49
CA ARG A 85 31.88 9.38 15.95
C ARG A 85 31.09 8.08 16.03
N PRO A 86 29.95 8.01 16.75
CA PRO A 86 29.11 6.82 16.68
C PRO A 86 28.81 6.58 15.19
N PRO A 87 28.92 5.35 14.69
CA PRO A 87 28.53 5.05 13.32
C PRO A 87 27.14 5.66 13.13
N ALA A 88 26.93 6.35 12.00
CA ALA A 88 25.67 7.01 11.69
C ALA A 88 24.50 6.10 12.10
N PRO A 89 23.41 6.63 12.67
CA PRO A 89 22.29 5.80 13.10
C PRO A 89 21.99 4.79 12.02
N LEU A 90 21.91 3.50 12.36
CA LEU A 90 21.45 2.45 11.46
C LEU A 90 19.95 2.61 11.12
N LEU A 91 19.42 3.84 11.10
CA LEU A 91 18.41 4.21 10.13
C LEU A 91 19.12 4.33 8.78
N GLN A 92 19.51 3.18 8.24
CA GLN A 92 19.34 3.03 6.81
C GLN A 92 17.82 3.06 6.66
N ASP A 93 17.29 4.17 6.15
CA ASP A 93 15.95 4.13 5.59
C ASP A 93 15.88 2.86 4.74
N PRO A 94 14.87 1.99 4.91
CA PRO A 94 14.72 0.84 4.05
C PRO A 94 14.85 1.37 2.63
N ALA A 95 15.78 0.79 1.85
CA ALA A 95 16.14 1.27 0.53
C ALA A 95 14.87 1.74 -0.18
N GLU A 96 14.84 3.03 -0.56
CA GLU A 96 13.69 3.69 -1.17
C GLU A 96 12.97 2.68 -2.06
N PRO A 97 11.68 2.35 -1.78
CA PRO A 97 10.97 1.37 -2.57
C PRO A 97 11.13 1.78 -4.03
N GLY A 98 11.69 0.89 -4.85
CA GLY A 98 11.92 1.16 -6.26
C GLY A 98 10.65 1.67 -6.96
N PRO A 99 10.76 2.18 -8.19
CA PRO A 99 9.62 2.77 -8.90
C PRO A 99 8.39 1.85 -8.86
N CYS A 100 7.23 2.42 -8.52
CA CYS A 100 6.00 1.68 -8.38
C CYS A 100 5.26 1.55 -9.73
N GLY A 101 4.47 0.49 -9.90
CA GLY A 101 3.61 0.31 -11.09
C GLY A 101 4.32 -0.08 -12.39
N GLU A 102 5.65 -0.27 -12.36
CA GLU A 102 6.40 -0.73 -13.53
C GLU A 102 6.26 -2.24 -13.75
N ARG A 103 5.71 -2.63 -14.92
CA ARG A 103 5.76 -4.02 -15.37
C ARG A 103 7.10 -4.31 -16.02
N ARG A 104 7.73 -5.42 -15.65
CA ARG A 104 8.87 -5.96 -16.40
C ARG A 104 8.34 -7.00 -17.39
N PRO A 105 8.39 -6.75 -18.70
CA PRO A 105 8.02 -7.76 -19.68
C PRO A 105 9.08 -8.87 -19.68
N SER A 106 8.72 -10.05 -19.17
CA SER A 106 9.54 -11.26 -19.26
C SER A 106 9.13 -12.10 -20.48
N SER A 107 10.12 -12.64 -21.19
CA SER A 107 9.90 -13.56 -22.31
C SER A 107 9.28 -14.88 -21.83
N VAL A 108 8.41 -15.43 -22.66
CA VAL A 108 7.34 -16.33 -22.26
C VAL A 108 7.73 -17.81 -22.36
N ASN A 109 7.60 -18.55 -21.26
CA ASN A 109 7.26 -19.97 -21.27
C ASN A 109 5.91 -20.15 -20.56
N VAL A 110 4.79 -20.05 -21.30
CA VAL A 110 3.45 -20.27 -20.73
C VAL A 110 3.27 -21.77 -20.45
N THR A 111 3.43 -22.19 -19.21
CA THR A 111 2.78 -23.42 -18.74
C THR A 111 1.30 -23.15 -18.50
N ARG A 112 0.42 -24.01 -19.01
CA ARG A 112 -1.04 -23.94 -18.82
C ARG A 112 -1.36 -23.86 -17.32
N ALA A 113 -1.84 -22.71 -16.86
CA ALA A 113 -2.25 -22.55 -15.47
C ALA A 113 -3.61 -23.22 -15.24
N HIS A 114 -3.65 -24.22 -14.36
CA HIS A 114 -4.88 -24.68 -13.72
C HIS A 114 -5.23 -23.71 -12.58
N GLY A 115 -5.65 -22.49 -12.92
CA GLY A 115 -5.91 -21.41 -11.98
C GLY A 115 -7.39 -21.18 -11.72
N ARG A 116 -7.71 -20.60 -10.54
CA ARG A 116 -9.06 -20.13 -10.15
C ARG A 116 -9.60 -18.96 -11.00
N ILE A 117 -8.79 -18.42 -11.92
CA ILE A 117 -9.13 -17.26 -12.75
C ILE A 117 -9.78 -17.75 -14.05
N VAL A 118 -11.08 -17.51 -14.22
CA VAL A 118 -11.85 -17.93 -15.41
C VAL A 118 -11.57 -16.98 -16.57
N GLY A 119 -11.27 -17.52 -17.75
CA GLY A 119 -11.03 -16.74 -18.97
C GLY A 119 -9.66 -16.05 -19.05
N GLY A 120 -8.77 -16.28 -18.08
CA GLY A 120 -7.41 -15.75 -18.08
C GLY A 120 -6.38 -16.69 -18.71
N SER A 121 -5.16 -16.17 -18.91
CA SER A 121 -3.96 -16.95 -19.21
C SER A 121 -2.97 -16.89 -18.04
N ALA A 122 -2.03 -17.83 -18.00
CA ALA A 122 -0.98 -17.80 -16.98
C ALA A 122 -0.12 -16.54 -17.16
N ALA A 123 0.06 -15.77 -16.09
CA ALA A 123 1.01 -14.67 -16.08
C ALA A 123 2.45 -15.23 -16.02
N PRO A 124 3.39 -14.69 -16.80
CA PRO A 124 4.81 -14.98 -16.62
C PRO A 124 5.25 -14.66 -15.19
N PRO A 125 6.22 -15.41 -14.62
CA PRO A 125 6.80 -15.08 -13.33
C PRO A 125 7.28 -13.62 -13.29
N GLY A 126 6.88 -12.88 -12.25
CA GLY A 126 7.26 -11.48 -12.07
C GLY A 126 6.63 -10.48 -13.05
N ALA A 127 5.67 -10.89 -13.89
CA ALA A 127 4.94 -9.96 -14.76
C ALA A 127 4.15 -8.90 -13.98
N TRP A 128 3.78 -9.23 -12.74
CA TRP A 128 3.09 -8.36 -11.80
C TRP A 128 3.86 -8.31 -10.48
N PRO A 129 4.98 -7.54 -10.41
CA PRO A 129 5.90 -7.58 -9.26
C PRO A 129 5.27 -7.22 -7.92
N TRP A 130 4.12 -6.55 -7.91
CA TRP A 130 3.37 -6.19 -6.72
C TRP A 130 2.30 -7.21 -6.32
N LEU A 131 2.00 -8.20 -7.16
CA LEU A 131 0.95 -9.18 -6.86
C LEU A 131 1.45 -10.19 -5.83
N VAL A 132 0.73 -10.31 -4.72
CA VAL A 132 1.08 -11.25 -3.64
C VAL A 132 -0.03 -12.25 -3.35
N ARG A 133 0.39 -13.45 -2.94
CA ARG A 133 -0.47 -14.46 -2.30
C ARG A 133 -0.33 -14.34 -0.79
N LEU A 134 -1.46 -14.18 -0.11
CA LEU A 134 -1.55 -14.22 1.34
C LEU A 134 -1.87 -15.63 1.82
N GLN A 135 -1.16 -16.08 2.84
CA GLN A 135 -1.35 -17.39 3.46
C GLN A 135 -1.54 -17.27 4.96
N LEU A 136 -2.44 -18.10 5.50
CA LEU A 136 -2.67 -18.24 6.93
C LEU A 136 -2.56 -19.71 7.31
N GLY A 137 -1.69 -20.03 8.27
CA GLY A 137 -1.41 -21.43 8.63
C GLY A 137 -0.91 -22.28 7.47
N GLY A 138 -0.20 -21.69 6.50
CA GLY A 138 0.26 -22.36 5.28
C GLY A 138 -0.81 -22.57 4.20
N GLN A 139 -2.06 -22.19 4.44
CA GLN A 139 -3.15 -22.32 3.47
C GLN A 139 -3.38 -20.99 2.73
N PRO A 140 -3.69 -21.03 1.41
CA PRO A 140 -3.97 -19.83 0.63
C PRO A 140 -5.27 -19.16 1.12
N LEU A 141 -5.16 -17.88 1.50
CA LEU A 141 -6.26 -17.08 2.04
C LEU A 141 -6.86 -16.17 0.95
N CYS A 142 -6.06 -15.19 0.52
CA CYS A 142 -6.47 -14.12 -0.40
C CYS A 142 -5.30 -13.65 -1.27
N GLY A 143 -5.59 -12.78 -2.24
CA GLY A 143 -4.58 -11.98 -2.93
C GLY A 143 -4.32 -10.65 -2.22
N GLY A 144 -3.26 -9.97 -2.63
CA GLY A 144 -2.95 -8.61 -2.20
C GLY A 144 -2.03 -7.88 -3.17
N VAL A 145 -1.74 -6.61 -2.87
CA VAL A 145 -0.85 -5.74 -3.64
C VAL A 145 0.22 -5.15 -2.71
N LEU A 146 1.49 -5.35 -3.04
CA LEU A 146 2.61 -4.70 -2.36
C LEU A 146 2.59 -3.19 -2.67
N VAL A 147 2.41 -2.36 -1.64
CA VAL A 147 2.35 -0.89 -1.76
C VAL A 147 3.58 -0.19 -1.19
N ALA A 148 4.35 -0.88 -0.35
CA ALA A 148 5.68 -0.49 0.11
C ALA A 148 6.48 -1.72 0.55
N ALA A 149 7.77 -1.55 0.86
CA ALA A 149 8.70 -2.65 1.16
C ALA A 149 8.19 -3.66 2.21
N SER A 150 7.39 -3.20 3.17
CA SER A 150 6.82 -4.02 4.25
C SER A 150 5.30 -3.92 4.35
N TRP A 151 4.60 -3.41 3.33
CA TRP A 151 3.16 -3.13 3.38
C TRP A 151 2.42 -3.73 2.19
N VAL A 152 1.38 -4.51 2.50
CA VAL A 152 0.48 -5.12 1.52
C VAL A 152 -0.94 -4.61 1.74
N LEU A 153 -1.58 -4.18 0.66
CA LEU A 153 -2.99 -3.84 0.60
C LEU A 153 -3.83 -5.06 0.19
N THR A 154 -4.92 -5.33 0.91
CA THR A 154 -5.87 -6.43 0.62
C THR A 154 -7.27 -6.09 1.11
N ALA A 155 -8.25 -6.96 0.84
CA ALA A 155 -9.63 -6.75 1.24
C ALA A 155 -9.84 -7.10 2.73
N ALA A 156 -10.57 -6.26 3.47
CA ALA A 156 -10.84 -6.48 4.89
C ALA A 156 -11.59 -7.80 5.16
N HIS A 157 -12.46 -8.23 4.25
CA HIS A 157 -13.22 -9.48 4.41
C HIS A 157 -12.33 -10.73 4.39
N CYS A 158 -11.08 -10.63 3.89
CA CYS A 158 -10.10 -11.71 4.00
C CYS A 158 -9.81 -12.08 5.46
N PHE A 159 -10.11 -11.18 6.40
CA PHE A 159 -9.90 -11.37 7.83
C PHE A 159 -11.19 -11.34 8.66
N ALA A 160 -12.37 -11.18 8.06
CA ALA A 160 -13.63 -10.98 8.79
C ALA A 160 -14.00 -12.13 9.75
N GLY A 161 -13.59 -13.36 9.46
CA GLY A 161 -13.79 -14.53 10.35
C GLY A 161 -12.80 -14.63 11.53
N TYR A 162 -11.76 -13.79 11.56
CA TYR A 162 -10.77 -13.72 12.64
C TYR A 162 -11.01 -12.54 13.58
N VAL A 163 -11.96 -11.66 13.25
CA VAL A 163 -12.33 -10.48 14.05
C VAL A 163 -13.72 -10.72 14.65
N GLY A 164 -13.80 -11.57 15.69
CA GLY A 164 -15.02 -11.71 16.49
C GLY A 164 -15.22 -10.53 17.46
N PRO A 165 -16.37 -10.41 18.15
CA PRO A 165 -16.60 -9.36 19.16
C PRO A 165 -15.66 -9.44 20.39
N GLN A 166 -14.83 -10.48 20.49
CA GLN A 166 -13.74 -10.61 21.46
C GLN A 166 -12.38 -10.08 20.92
N ALA A 167 -12.32 -9.66 19.65
CA ALA A 167 -11.08 -9.34 18.92
C ALA A 167 -10.75 -7.84 18.82
N LEU A 168 -11.54 -6.97 19.45
CA LEU A 168 -11.12 -5.56 19.61
C LEU A 168 -9.91 -5.41 20.56
N ASP A 169 -9.57 -6.47 21.30
CA ASP A 169 -8.43 -6.55 22.22
C ASP A 169 -7.36 -7.58 21.82
N GLN A 170 -7.55 -8.32 20.71
CA GLN A 170 -6.57 -9.32 20.26
C GLN A 170 -5.82 -8.84 19.01
N PRO A 171 -4.47 -8.97 18.98
CA PRO A 171 -3.70 -8.72 17.76
C PRO A 171 -4.22 -9.60 16.64
N THR A 172 -4.45 -9.01 15.46
CA THR A 172 -4.73 -9.78 14.25
C THR A 172 -3.67 -10.88 14.09
N PRO A 173 -4.05 -12.13 13.79
CA PRO A 173 -3.05 -13.19 13.64
C PRO A 173 -2.08 -12.77 12.53
N PRO A 174 -0.76 -12.83 12.77
CA PRO A 174 0.21 -12.40 11.77
C PRO A 174 0.02 -13.25 10.52
N VAL A 175 -0.09 -12.59 9.36
CA VAL A 175 0.02 -13.26 8.08
C VAL A 175 1.43 -13.83 8.01
N ARG A 176 1.56 -15.14 8.22
CA ARG A 176 2.87 -15.83 8.30
C ARG A 176 3.44 -16.20 6.93
N GLY A 177 2.69 -16.00 5.86
CA GLY A 177 3.17 -16.24 4.50
C GLY A 177 2.70 -15.15 3.54
N VAL A 178 3.65 -14.36 3.04
CA VAL A 178 3.47 -13.49 1.88
C VAL A 178 4.41 -13.99 0.80
N THR A 179 3.86 -14.39 -0.34
CA THR A 179 4.64 -14.84 -1.50
C THR A 179 4.36 -13.94 -2.68
N LEU A 180 5.41 -13.34 -3.25
CA LEU A 180 5.33 -12.62 -4.53
C LEU A 180 5.13 -13.63 -5.66
N LEU A 181 4.23 -13.31 -6.60
CA LEU A 181 3.83 -14.19 -7.70
C LEU A 181 4.56 -13.87 -9.02
#